data_AF-A0A0C3C1G2-F1
#
_entry.id   AF-A0A0C3C1G2-F1
#
_cell.length_a   1.000
_cell.length_b   1.000
_cell.length_c   1.000
_cell.angle_alpha   90.00
_cell.angle_beta   90.00
_cell.angle_gamma   90.00
#
_symmetry.space_group_name_H-M   'P 1'
#
loop_
_entity.id
_entity.type
_entity.pdbx_description
1 polymer ?
#
loop_
_entity_poly.entity_id
_entity_poly.type
_entity_poly.pdbx_seq_one_letter_code
_entity_poly.pdbx_strand_id
1 'polypeptide(L)'
;GALVVARSLRDYGTKRRLAVLVASTHVSNDTMFQLKLTFDHVIDVKKLNNNDLTALGSMDRTDLSATFTKIALWQQTQFRKIVYLDADTLPLRAPDELFDVTVPFAAAPELGFPDCFNSGVMVLEPSSEIYSQLLYLAIQGVSFDGGDQGLLNIHFNSFYRLSFMYNVELYRSYRLYILVLKHSLYSV
;
A
#
# COMPACT_ATOMS: atom_id res chain seq x y z
N GLY A 1 1.54 -1.53 13.96
CA GLY A 1 1.93 -1.62 12.55
C GLY A 1 2.91 -0.55 12.16
N ALA A 2 2.43 0.60 11.68
CA ALA A 2 3.26 1.66 11.09
C ALA A 2 4.52 2.06 11.90
N LEU A 3 4.42 2.22 13.23
CA LEU A 3 5.58 2.52 14.08
C LEU A 3 6.66 1.44 14.03
N VAL A 4 6.27 0.16 13.96
CA VAL A 4 7.19 -0.98 13.84
C VAL A 4 7.87 -0.98 12.48
N VAL A 5 7.11 -0.74 11.40
CA VAL A 5 7.66 -0.60 10.04
C VAL A 5 8.71 0.51 10.00
N ALA A 6 8.36 1.70 10.49
CA ALA A 6 9.27 2.85 10.50
C ALA A 6 10.53 2.58 11.32
N ARG A 7 10.37 1.98 12.51
CA ARG A 7 11.51 1.63 13.35
C ARG A 7 12.42 0.61 12.65
N SER A 8 11.85 -0.44 12.08
CA SER A 8 12.60 -1.45 11.33
C SER A 8 13.40 -0.82 10.18
N LEU A 9 12.77 0.03 9.36
CA LEU A 9 13.46 0.73 8.27
C LEU A 9 14.65 1.58 8.76
N ARG A 10 14.49 2.27 9.89
CA ARG A 10 15.57 3.04 10.52
C ARG A 10 16.68 2.16 11.09
N ASP A 11 16.34 1.04 11.72
CA ASP A 11 17.31 0.08 12.25
C ASP A 11 18.15 -0.55 11.12
N TYR A 12 17.54 -0.75 9.94
CA TYR A 12 18.25 -1.16 8.72
C TYR A 12 18.92 -0.01 7.95
N GLY A 13 18.96 1.20 8.53
CA GLY A 13 19.79 2.30 8.05
C GLY A 13 19.24 3.07 6.85
N THR A 14 17.93 3.04 6.57
CA THR A 14 17.37 3.85 5.48
C THR A 14 17.71 5.33 5.66
N LYS A 15 18.18 5.95 4.58
CA LYS A 15 18.45 7.39 4.52
C LYS A 15 17.29 8.17 3.90
N ARG A 16 16.25 7.48 3.46
CA ARG A 16 15.08 8.07 2.84
C ARG A 16 14.18 8.72 3.90
N ARG A 17 13.33 9.64 3.45
CA ARG A 17 12.32 10.25 4.33
C ARG A 17 11.17 9.29 4.52
N LEU A 18 10.70 9.19 5.76
CA LEU A 18 9.56 8.36 6.14
C LEU A 18 8.32 9.24 6.27
N ALA A 19 7.28 8.88 5.52
CA ALA A 19 5.98 9.51 5.59
C ALA A 19 4.92 8.51 6.04
N VAL A 20 3.92 8.96 6.79
CA VAL A 20 2.75 8.18 7.16
C VAL A 20 1.48 8.95 6.79
N LEU A 21 0.56 8.26 6.11
CA LEU A 21 -0.79 8.75 5.84
C LEU A 21 -1.68 8.32 7.00
N VAL A 22 -2.43 9.27 7.56
CA VAL A 22 -3.33 9.02 8.70
C VAL A 22 -4.70 9.61 8.44
N ALA A 23 -5.73 8.90 8.89
CA ALA A 23 -7.07 9.46 9.04
C ALA A 23 -7.22 9.94 10.49
N SER A 24 -6.92 11.22 10.75
CA SER A 24 -6.77 11.77 12.10
C SER A 24 -7.98 11.54 13.02
N THR A 25 -9.18 11.41 12.46
CA THR A 25 -10.41 11.13 13.23
C THR A 25 -10.45 9.76 13.89
N HIS A 26 -9.61 8.82 13.46
CA HIS A 26 -9.59 7.44 13.96
C HIS A 26 -8.31 7.12 14.76
N VAL A 27 -7.47 8.12 15.02
CA VAL A 27 -6.17 7.95 15.69
C VAL A 27 -6.15 8.77 16.97
N SER A 28 -5.78 8.16 18.09
CA SER A 28 -5.69 8.87 19.37
C SER A 28 -4.60 9.95 19.34
N ASN A 29 -4.74 10.98 20.18
CA ASN A 29 -3.75 12.06 20.30
C ASN A 29 -2.36 11.51 20.68
N ASP A 30 -2.31 10.53 21.56
CA ASP A 30 -1.05 9.88 21.96
C ASP A 30 -0.40 9.15 20.78
N THR A 31 -1.18 8.43 19.98
CA THR A 31 -0.67 7.77 18.76
C THR A 31 -0.19 8.80 17.75
N MET A 32 -0.95 9.88 17.54
CA MET A 32 -0.54 10.98 16.66
C MET A 32 0.77 11.64 17.13
N PHE A 33 0.97 11.78 18.44
CA PHE A 33 2.22 12.28 19.01
C PHE A 33 3.39 11.33 18.70
N GLN A 34 3.22 10.02 18.91
CA GLN A 34 4.24 9.01 18.59
C GLN A 34 4.59 8.98 17.09
N LEU A 35 3.58 9.12 16.22
CA LEU A 35 3.80 9.18 14.77
C LEU A 35 4.64 10.40 14.38
N LYS A 36 4.37 11.58 14.98
CA LYS A 36 5.16 12.80 14.73
C LYS A 36 6.60 12.72 15.22
N LEU A 37 6.87 11.92 16.24
CA LEU A 37 8.24 11.67 16.72
C LEU A 37 9.00 10.67 15.82
N THR A 38 8.28 9.77 15.15
CA THR A 38 8.89 8.65 14.41
C THR A 38 9.05 8.93 12.93
N PHE A 39 8.09 9.62 12.32
CA PHE A 39 8.04 9.90 10.88
C PHE A 39 8.48 11.34 10.59
N ASP A 40 9.16 11.54 9.45
CA ASP A 40 9.54 12.87 8.97
C ASP A 40 8.31 13.68 8.50
N HIS A 41 7.29 12.97 7.99
CA HIS A 41 6.05 13.55 7.51
C HIS A 41 4.84 12.76 8.03
N VAL A 42 3.91 13.46 8.70
CA VAL A 42 2.60 12.91 9.11
C VAL A 42 1.53 13.63 8.30
N ILE A 43 0.89 12.91 7.38
CA ILE A 43 0.00 13.47 6.36
C ILE A 43 -1.43 13.07 6.69
N ASP A 44 -2.27 14.06 7.00
CA ASP A 44 -3.68 13.84 7.32
C ASP A 44 -4.51 13.82 6.03
N VAL A 45 -5.00 12.63 5.67
CA VAL A 45 -5.70 12.41 4.40
C VAL A 45 -7.07 13.09 4.37
N LYS A 46 -7.75 13.26 5.52
CA LYS A 46 -9.05 13.95 5.54
C LYS A 46 -8.95 15.43 5.21
N LYS A 47 -7.84 16.08 5.55
CA LYS A 47 -7.62 17.51 5.22
C LYS A 47 -7.40 17.75 3.73
N LEU A 48 -6.91 16.74 3.00
CA LEU A 48 -6.76 16.80 1.55
C LEU A 48 -8.11 16.75 0.82
N ASN A 49 -9.15 16.26 1.50
CA ASN A 49 -10.40 15.83 0.90
C ASN A 49 -11.61 16.76 1.13
N ASN A 50 -11.40 17.99 1.59
CA ASN A 50 -12.51 18.88 1.98
C ASN A 50 -13.48 19.25 0.82
N ASN A 51 -13.09 19.05 -0.44
CA ASN A 51 -13.95 19.33 -1.60
C ASN A 51 -14.44 18.07 -2.35
N ASP A 52 -13.72 16.94 -2.31
CA ASP A 52 -14.07 15.75 -3.11
C ASP A 52 -14.89 14.72 -2.31
N LEU A 53 -14.72 14.65 -0.98
CA LEU A 53 -15.51 13.75 -0.13
C LEU A 53 -16.89 14.33 0.24
N THR A 54 -17.14 15.62 0.08
CA THR A 54 -18.47 16.22 0.31
C THR A 54 -19.50 15.76 -0.71
N ALA A 55 -19.08 15.42 -1.94
CA ALA A 55 -19.92 14.73 -2.93
C ALA A 55 -20.17 13.25 -2.55
N LEU A 56 -19.27 12.65 -1.76
CA LEU A 56 -19.32 11.24 -1.33
C LEU A 56 -20.02 11.03 0.01
N GLY A 57 -20.26 12.09 0.79
CA GLY A 57 -21.12 12.05 1.99
C GLY A 57 -22.56 11.63 1.71
N SER A 58 -22.95 11.52 0.43
CA SER A 58 -24.22 10.96 -0.02
C SER A 58 -24.16 9.48 -0.42
N MET A 59 -22.98 8.84 -0.40
CA MET A 59 -22.80 7.42 -0.68
C MET A 59 -22.33 6.70 0.59
N ASP A 60 -23.19 5.84 1.11
CA ASP A 60 -23.06 5.03 2.33
C ASP A 60 -21.99 3.90 2.20
N ARG A 61 -20.77 4.25 1.79
CA ARG A 61 -19.67 3.32 1.44
C ARG A 61 -18.49 3.40 2.40
N THR A 62 -18.79 3.20 3.68
CA THR A 62 -17.76 3.15 4.75
C THR A 62 -16.79 1.98 4.59
N ASP A 63 -17.19 0.95 3.86
CA ASP A 63 -16.41 -0.23 3.45
C ASP A 63 -15.15 0.14 2.65
N LEU A 64 -15.18 1.24 1.89
CA LEU A 64 -14.08 1.68 1.01
C LEU A 64 -13.13 2.70 1.64
N SER A 65 -13.29 3.01 2.93
CA SER A 65 -12.48 4.03 3.61
C SER A 65 -10.96 3.75 3.56
N ALA A 66 -10.57 2.48 3.64
CA ALA A 66 -9.19 2.06 3.47
C ALA A 66 -8.68 2.31 2.03
N THR A 67 -9.48 1.96 1.03
CA THR A 67 -9.18 2.20 -0.39
C THR A 67 -8.97 3.67 -0.70
N PHE A 68 -9.85 4.55 -0.21
CA PHE A 68 -9.71 6.00 -0.38
C PHE A 68 -8.44 6.54 0.27
N THR A 69 -8.07 6.01 1.43
CA THR A 69 -6.83 6.39 2.12
C THR A 69 -5.60 5.97 1.32
N LYS A 70 -5.65 4.81 0.65
CA LYS A 70 -4.52 4.30 -0.13
C LYS A 70 -4.36 5.01 -1.48
N ILE A 71 -5.44 5.32 -2.19
CA ILE A 71 -5.32 6.09 -3.46
C ILE A 71 -4.77 7.51 -3.22
N ALA A 72 -4.93 8.07 -2.00
CA ALA A 72 -4.36 9.36 -1.64
C ALA A 72 -2.81 9.39 -1.72
N LEU A 73 -2.14 8.25 -1.84
CA LEU A 73 -0.71 8.17 -2.17
C LEU A 73 -0.36 8.95 -3.44
N TRP A 74 -1.24 8.92 -4.46
CA TRP A 74 -1.01 9.60 -5.73
C TRP A 74 -1.19 11.12 -5.65
N GLN A 75 -1.84 11.65 -4.60
CA GLN A 75 -1.90 13.10 -4.37
C GLN A 75 -0.61 13.67 -3.77
N GLN A 76 0.31 12.83 -3.30
CA GLN A 76 1.50 13.27 -2.57
C GLN A 76 2.61 13.78 -3.50
N THR A 77 2.26 14.76 -4.34
CA THR A 77 3.10 15.36 -5.40
C THR A 77 4.30 16.13 -4.87
N GLN A 78 4.39 16.38 -3.56
CA GLN A 78 5.61 16.85 -2.91
C GLN A 78 6.76 15.82 -2.95
N PHE A 79 6.45 14.55 -3.26
CA PHE A 79 7.45 13.49 -3.45
C PHE A 79 7.57 13.14 -4.93
N ARG A 80 8.80 13.04 -5.42
CA ARG A 80 9.08 12.56 -6.79
C ARG A 80 8.75 11.07 -6.97
N LYS A 81 8.95 10.28 -5.92
CA LYS A 81 8.77 8.83 -5.92
C LYS A 81 8.49 8.33 -4.52
N ILE A 82 7.62 7.33 -4.41
CA ILE A 82 7.22 6.71 -3.16
C ILE A 82 7.45 5.21 -3.27
N VAL A 83 8.13 4.65 -2.26
CA VAL A 83 8.10 3.21 -1.98
C VAL A 83 7.13 3.02 -0.84
N TYR A 84 5.96 2.49 -1.16
CA TYR A 84 4.86 2.26 -0.24
C TYR A 84 4.98 0.89 0.41
N LEU A 85 4.67 0.83 1.70
CA LEU A 85 4.56 -0.38 2.50
C LEU A 85 3.28 -0.31 3.34
N ASP A 86 2.46 -1.35 3.31
CA ASP A 86 1.32 -1.48 4.22
C ASP A 86 1.82 -1.55 5.68
N ALA A 87 0.97 -1.09 6.60
CA ALA A 87 1.30 -1.00 8.02
C ALA A 87 1.45 -2.36 8.72
N ASP A 88 1.05 -3.44 8.08
CA ASP A 88 1.20 -4.84 8.53
C ASP A 88 2.39 -5.57 7.89
N THR A 89 3.21 -4.88 7.10
CA THR A 89 4.49 -5.41 6.61
C THR A 89 5.54 -5.44 7.72
N LEU A 90 6.57 -6.27 7.54
CA LEU A 90 7.77 -6.29 8.39
C LEU A 90 9.02 -6.25 7.50
N PRO A 91 9.62 -5.07 7.30
CA PRO A 91 10.88 -4.96 6.57
C PRO A 91 11.97 -5.76 7.30
N LEU A 92 12.71 -6.60 6.56
CA LEU A 92 13.91 -7.29 7.04
C LEU A 92 15.20 -6.65 6.49
N ARG A 93 15.04 -5.61 5.68
CA ARG A 93 16.07 -4.75 5.09
C ARG A 93 15.39 -3.46 4.61
N ALA A 94 16.11 -2.34 4.61
CA ALA A 94 15.66 -1.12 3.94
C ALA A 94 15.71 -1.31 2.40
N PRO A 95 14.59 -1.17 1.67
CA PRO A 95 14.53 -1.39 0.23
C PRO A 95 14.89 -0.11 -0.54
N ASP A 96 15.98 0.56 -0.17
CA ASP A 96 16.34 1.88 -0.70
C ASP A 96 16.67 1.86 -2.20
N GLU A 97 17.04 0.72 -2.75
CA GLU A 97 17.24 0.47 -4.19
C GLU A 97 15.95 0.49 -5.01
N LEU A 98 14.78 0.29 -4.38
CA LEU A 98 13.50 0.39 -5.09
C LEU A 98 13.22 1.80 -5.60
N PHE A 99 13.89 2.82 -5.04
CA PHE A 99 13.82 4.19 -5.55
C PHE A 99 14.53 4.37 -6.91
N ASP A 100 15.40 3.44 -7.30
CA ASP A 100 16.13 3.47 -8.57
C ASP A 100 15.35 2.80 -9.72
N VAL A 101 14.23 2.11 -9.43
CA VAL A 101 13.32 1.57 -10.43
C VAL A 101 12.79 2.70 -11.32
N THR A 102 13.01 2.65 -12.63
CA THR A 102 12.76 3.81 -13.53
C THR A 102 11.32 3.94 -14.03
N VAL A 103 10.47 2.93 -13.79
CA VAL A 103 9.07 2.96 -14.22
C VAL A 103 8.18 3.71 -13.22
N PRO A 104 7.03 4.26 -13.66
CA PRO A 104 6.13 5.02 -12.80
C PRO A 104 5.36 4.16 -11.80
N PHE A 105 5.22 2.85 -12.04
CA PHE A 105 4.55 1.92 -11.15
C PHE A 105 5.20 0.53 -11.17
N ALA A 106 5.50 -0.01 -10.00
CA ALA A 106 5.99 -1.36 -9.81
C ALA A 106 5.41 -1.99 -8.54
N ALA A 107 5.17 -3.30 -8.56
CA ALA A 107 4.69 -4.04 -7.42
C ALA A 107 5.14 -5.49 -7.49
N ALA A 108 5.09 -6.20 -6.37
CA ALA A 108 5.36 -7.63 -6.34
C ALA A 108 4.12 -8.42 -6.78
N PRO A 109 4.27 -9.49 -7.61
CA PRO A 109 3.15 -10.34 -7.99
C PRO A 109 2.45 -10.98 -6.78
N GLU A 110 1.14 -11.16 -6.87
CA GLU A 110 0.35 -11.85 -5.85
C GLU A 110 0.63 -13.37 -5.87
N LEU A 111 0.79 -13.97 -4.69
CA LEU A 111 1.02 -15.40 -4.57
C LEU A 111 -0.28 -16.17 -4.85
N GLY A 112 -0.26 -16.95 -5.94
CA GLY A 112 -1.38 -17.76 -6.41
C GLY A 112 -2.10 -17.18 -7.63
N PHE A 113 -1.97 -15.88 -7.88
CA PHE A 113 -2.53 -15.21 -9.07
C PHE A 113 -1.54 -14.18 -9.63
N PRO A 114 -0.47 -14.64 -10.30
CA PRO A 114 0.70 -13.81 -10.62
C PRO A 114 0.45 -12.77 -11.73
N ASP A 115 -0.72 -12.79 -12.37
CA ASP A 115 -1.16 -11.75 -13.30
C ASP A 115 -1.70 -10.51 -12.56
N CYS A 116 -2.01 -10.64 -11.27
CA CYS A 116 -2.20 -9.52 -10.36
C CYS A 116 -0.96 -9.28 -9.51
N PHE A 117 -0.87 -8.06 -8.96
CA PHE A 117 0.08 -7.72 -7.92
C PHE A 117 -0.60 -7.61 -6.55
N ASN A 118 0.19 -7.84 -5.51
CA ASN A 118 -0.18 -7.52 -4.14
C ASN A 118 0.10 -6.03 -3.86
N SER A 119 -0.89 -5.28 -3.38
CA SER A 119 -0.78 -3.82 -3.16
C SER A 119 -0.06 -3.44 -1.85
N GLY A 120 0.47 -4.41 -1.10
CA GLY A 120 1.12 -4.19 0.19
C GLY A 120 2.54 -3.62 0.09
N VAL A 121 3.21 -3.80 -1.05
CA VAL A 121 4.48 -3.13 -1.36
C VAL A 121 4.47 -2.66 -2.80
N MET A 122 4.60 -1.35 -3.00
CA MET A 122 4.53 -0.71 -4.30
C MET A 122 5.61 0.36 -4.45
N VAL A 123 6.09 0.55 -5.67
CA VAL A 123 6.82 1.75 -6.09
C VAL A 123 5.89 2.55 -6.98
N LEU A 124 5.72 3.83 -6.69
CA LEU A 124 4.85 4.71 -7.48
C LEU A 124 5.43 6.11 -7.61
N GLU A 125 5.12 6.76 -8.73
CA GLU A 125 5.31 8.19 -8.93
C GLU A 125 3.97 8.92 -8.70
N PRO A 126 3.88 9.82 -7.71
CA PRO A 126 2.64 10.55 -7.43
C PRO A 126 2.20 11.39 -8.63
N SER A 127 0.90 11.37 -8.93
CA SER A 127 0.30 12.13 -10.02
C SER A 127 -1.16 12.44 -9.68
N SER A 128 -1.51 13.73 -9.69
CA SER A 128 -2.88 14.19 -9.48
C SER A 128 -3.84 13.61 -10.53
N GLU A 129 -3.37 13.38 -11.75
CA GLU A 129 -4.18 12.80 -12.81
C GLU A 129 -4.50 11.32 -12.56
N ILE A 130 -3.49 10.55 -12.14
CA ILE A 130 -3.71 9.15 -11.73
C ILE A 130 -4.64 9.10 -10.52
N TYR A 131 -4.47 9.99 -9.55
CA TYR A 131 -5.38 10.08 -8.40
C TYR A 131 -6.83 10.29 -8.86
N SER A 132 -7.10 11.24 -9.77
CA SER A 132 -8.46 11.49 -10.27
C SER A 132 -9.04 10.27 -11.00
N GLN A 133 -8.22 9.53 -11.75
CA GLN A 133 -8.63 8.30 -12.43
C GLN A 133 -8.96 7.19 -11.43
N LEU A 134 -8.11 6.98 -10.41
CA LEU A 134 -8.35 6.02 -9.34
C LEU A 134 -9.58 6.36 -8.50
N LEU A 135 -9.77 7.65 -8.19
CA LEU A 135 -10.94 8.14 -7.48
C LEU A 135 -12.21 7.88 -8.30
N TYR A 136 -12.19 8.15 -9.61
CA TYR A 136 -13.32 7.84 -10.49
C TYR A 136 -13.69 6.34 -10.44
N LEU A 137 -12.71 5.45 -10.56
CA LEU A 137 -12.95 4.00 -10.45
C LEU A 137 -13.51 3.60 -9.08
N ALA A 138 -13.01 4.19 -8.00
CA ALA A 138 -13.48 3.93 -6.64
C ALA A 138 -14.95 4.35 -6.46
N ILE A 139 -15.34 5.51 -6.98
CA ILE A 139 -16.71 6.03 -6.94
C ILE A 139 -17.66 5.13 -7.72
N GLN A 140 -17.22 4.59 -8.86
CA GLN A 140 -17.99 3.62 -9.65
C GLN A 140 -18.07 2.23 -8.97
N GLY A 141 -17.37 2.01 -7.84
CA GLY A 141 -17.33 0.72 -7.17
C GLY A 141 -16.56 -0.34 -7.96
N VAL A 142 -15.67 0.06 -8.85
CA VAL A 142 -14.90 -0.84 -9.72
C VAL A 142 -13.73 -1.41 -8.91
N SER A 143 -13.95 -2.59 -8.32
CA SER A 143 -12.94 -3.41 -7.68
C SER A 143 -13.38 -4.87 -7.67
N PHE A 144 -12.54 -5.79 -8.14
CA PHE A 144 -12.91 -7.21 -8.21
C PHE A 144 -12.87 -7.92 -6.85
N ASP A 145 -12.10 -7.39 -5.89
CA ASP A 145 -11.99 -7.92 -4.52
C ASP A 145 -12.75 -7.06 -3.49
N GLY A 146 -13.37 -5.96 -3.95
CA GLY A 146 -14.05 -4.98 -3.10
C GLY A 146 -13.10 -4.08 -2.30
N GLY A 147 -11.78 -4.23 -2.47
CA GLY A 147 -10.74 -3.48 -1.76
C GLY A 147 -9.87 -2.65 -2.69
N ASP A 148 -8.73 -2.20 -2.17
CA ASP A 148 -7.76 -1.40 -2.91
C ASP A 148 -6.98 -2.21 -3.94
N GLN A 149 -6.61 -3.46 -3.63
CA GLN A 149 -5.81 -4.28 -4.52
C GLN A 149 -6.54 -4.54 -5.83
N GLY A 150 -7.83 -4.88 -5.79
CA GLY A 150 -8.63 -5.09 -6.98
C GLY A 150 -8.76 -3.83 -7.84
N LEU A 151 -9.03 -2.68 -7.21
CA LEU A 151 -9.12 -1.40 -7.90
C LEU A 151 -7.79 -1.03 -8.57
N LEU A 152 -6.68 -1.17 -7.85
CA LEU A 152 -5.35 -0.85 -8.36
C LEU A 152 -4.94 -1.80 -9.50
N ASN A 153 -5.26 -3.09 -9.41
CA ASN A 153 -4.99 -4.04 -10.49
C ASN A 153 -5.81 -3.78 -11.75
N ILE A 154 -7.05 -3.26 -11.61
CA ILE A 154 -7.85 -2.83 -12.77
C ILE A 154 -7.21 -1.62 -13.47
N HIS A 155 -6.72 -0.66 -12.69
CA HIS A 155 -6.09 0.54 -13.22
C HIS A 155 -4.71 0.26 -13.82
N PHE A 156 -3.84 -0.43 -13.08
CA PHE A 156 -2.48 -0.80 -13.49
C PHE A 156 -2.45 -2.22 -14.07
N ASN A 157 -3.20 -2.42 -15.16
CA ASN A 157 -3.27 -3.71 -15.85
C ASN A 157 -1.94 -4.20 -16.45
N SER A 158 -0.94 -3.32 -16.50
CA SER A 158 0.45 -3.63 -16.80
C SER A 158 1.33 -2.97 -15.74
N PHE A 159 2.17 -3.76 -15.07
CA PHE A 159 3.04 -3.30 -13.99
C PHE A 159 4.43 -3.91 -14.12
N TYR A 160 5.44 -3.19 -13.63
CA TYR A 160 6.77 -3.77 -13.50
C TYR A 160 6.82 -4.71 -12.30
N ARG A 161 7.22 -5.96 -12.55
CA ARG A 161 7.24 -7.01 -11.54
C ARG A 161 8.48 -6.88 -10.66
N LEU A 162 8.27 -6.49 -9.40
CA LEU A 162 9.30 -6.58 -8.37
C LEU A 162 9.57 -8.04 -8.02
N SER A 163 10.76 -8.33 -7.49
CA SER A 163 11.03 -9.64 -6.90
C SER A 163 10.03 -9.95 -5.79
N PHE A 164 9.52 -11.18 -5.76
CA PHE A 164 8.62 -11.66 -4.70
C PHE A 164 9.21 -11.46 -3.30
N MET A 165 10.54 -11.42 -3.16
CA MET A 165 11.21 -11.19 -1.88
C MET A 165 10.87 -9.84 -1.24
N TYR A 166 10.39 -8.86 -2.01
CA TYR A 166 9.96 -7.56 -1.48
C TYR A 166 8.58 -7.60 -0.83
N ASN A 167 7.74 -8.61 -1.12
CA ASN A 167 6.39 -8.72 -0.58
C ASN A 167 5.97 -10.18 -0.38
N VAL A 168 6.53 -10.81 0.65
CA VAL A 168 6.27 -12.23 0.94
C VAL A 168 4.98 -12.38 1.75
N GLU A 169 3.96 -12.99 1.14
CA GLU A 169 2.71 -13.35 1.82
C GLU A 169 2.90 -14.62 2.68
N LEU A 170 3.39 -14.46 3.92
CA LEU A 170 3.77 -15.56 4.82
C LEU A 170 2.68 -16.63 4.98
N TYR A 171 1.43 -16.21 5.24
CA TYR A 171 0.32 -17.14 5.43
C TYR A 171 0.05 -17.99 4.18
N ARG A 172 0.01 -17.36 3.00
CA ARG A 172 -0.22 -18.06 1.73
C ARG A 172 0.95 -18.98 1.38
N SER A 173 2.17 -18.52 1.63
CA SER A 173 3.39 -19.30 1.44
C SER A 173 3.34 -20.57 2.27
N TYR A 174 3.08 -20.44 3.58
CA TYR A 174 2.92 -21.58 4.47
C TYR A 174 1.82 -22.54 4.02
N ARG A 175 0.66 -22.02 3.60
CA ARG A 175 -0.48 -22.83 3.14
C ARG A 175 -0.18 -23.63 1.86
N LEU A 176 0.58 -23.06 0.92
CA LEU A 176 1.02 -23.79 -0.28
C LEU A 176 2.02 -24.89 0.08
N TYR A 177 3.01 -24.58 0.94
CA TYR A 177 4.00 -25.56 1.35
C TYR A 177 3.39 -26.73 2.13
N ILE A 178 2.44 -26.50 3.04
CA ILE A 178 1.83 -27.60 3.81
C ILE A 178 1.00 -28.54 2.93
N LEU A 179 0.36 -28.03 1.87
CA LEU A 179 -0.35 -28.88 0.91
C LEU A 179 0.61 -29.76 0.11
N VAL A 180 1.74 -29.20 -0.33
CA VAL A 180 2.79 -29.96 -1.02
C VAL A 180 3.39 -31.02 -0.08
N LEU A 181 3.71 -30.65 1.16
CA LEU A 181 4.26 -31.59 2.16
C LEU A 181 3.27 -32.73 2.47
N LYS A 182 1.97 -32.42 2.63
CA LYS A 182 0.95 -33.46 2.80
C LYS A 182 0.89 -34.38 1.59
N HIS A 183 0.86 -33.86 0.37
CA HIS A 183 0.88 -34.72 -0.83
C HIS A 183 2.12 -35.61 -0.88
N SER A 184 3.32 -35.09 -0.55
CA SER A 184 4.54 -35.90 -0.53
C SER A 184 4.56 -36.99 0.54
N LEU A 185 3.85 -36.80 1.66
CA LEU A 185 3.80 -37.77 2.76
C LEU A 185 2.74 -38.87 2.57
N TYR A 186 1.73 -38.64 1.72
CA TYR A 186 0.66 -39.60 1.42
C TYR A 186 0.79 -40.25 0.03
N SER A 187 1.89 -40.02 -0.69
CA SER A 187 2.17 -40.62 -2.01
C SER A 187 3.15 -41.81 -1.94
N VAL A 188 3.18 -42.55 -0.82
CA VAL A 188 3.94 -43.80 -0.66
C VAL A 188 2.99 -44.97 -0.52
#